data_AF-A0A4Y7RG79-F1
#
_entry.id   AF-A0A4Y7RG79-F1
#
_cell.length_a   1.000
_cell.length_b   1.000
_cell.length_c   1.000
_cell.angle_alpha   90.00
_cell.angle_beta   90.00
_cell.angle_gamma   90.00
#
_symmetry.space_group_name_H-M   'P 1'
#
loop_
_entity.id
_entity.type
_entity.pdbx_description
1 polymer ?
#
loop_
_entity_poly.entity_id
_entity_poly.type
_entity_poly.pdbx_seq_one_letter_code
_entity_poly.pdbx_strand_id
1 'polypeptide(L)' 'MKKKPKFHELVVRAKSGDEKAVIQIVYRLNPAVKKYSRRSGHYAECYSDLVTWLIGSINQYPA' A
#
# COMPACT_ATOMS: atom_id res chain seq x y z
N MET A 1 20.42 15.19 -4.14
CA MET A 1 19.00 14.77 -4.25
C MET A 1 18.76 13.59 -3.31
N LYS A 2 17.79 13.68 -2.38
CA LYS A 2 17.46 12.54 -1.49
C LYS A 2 16.92 11.39 -2.34
N LYS A 3 17.61 10.24 -2.37
CA LYS A 3 17.13 9.04 -3.08
C LYS A 3 15.78 8.65 -2.51
N LYS A 4 14.78 8.44 -3.37
CA LYS A 4 13.49 7.87 -2.93
C LYS A 4 13.77 6.47 -2.36
N PRO A 5 13.27 6.15 -1.15
CA PRO A 5 13.48 4.83 -0.57
C PRO A 5 12.92 3.75 -1.49
N LYS A 6 13.66 2.65 -1.62
CA LYS A 6 13.21 1.49 -2.39
C LYS A 6 11.94 0.93 -1.75
N PHE A 7 11.12 0.24 -2.54
CA PHE A 7 9.87 -0.33 -2.02
C PHE A 7 10.13 -1.29 -0.85
N HIS A 8 11.15 -2.13 -0.97
CA HIS A 8 11.61 -3.03 0.09
C HIS A 8 11.98 -2.30 1.39
N GLU A 9 12.73 -1.19 1.32
CA GLU A 9 13.08 -0.38 2.51
C GLU A 9 11.84 0.22 3.18
N LEU A 10 10.82 0.60 2.41
CA LEU A 10 9.55 1.05 2.96
C LEU A 10 8.81 -0.07 3.68
N VAL A 11 8.84 -1.30 3.15
CA VAL A 11 8.20 -2.44 3.80
C VAL A 11 8.89 -2.75 5.13
N VAL A 12 10.23 -2.81 5.16
CA VAL A 12 10.99 -3.03 6.40
C VAL A 12 10.62 -1.99 7.46
N ARG A 13 10.62 -0.70 7.09
CA ARG A 13 10.24 0.39 8.00
C ARG A 13 8.79 0.30 8.47
N ALA A 14 7.88 0.00 7.56
CA ALA A 14 6.46 -0.15 7.88
C ALA A 14 6.21 -1.30 8.87
N LYS A 15 6.93 -2.43 8.71
CA LYS A 15 6.90 -3.54 9.68
C LYS A 15 7.43 -3.16 11.07
N SER A 16 8.36 -2.21 11.14
CA SER A 16 8.85 -1.65 12.41
C SER A 16 7.89 -0.63 13.04
N GLY A 17 6.70 -0.39 12.47
CA GLY A 17 5.72 0.57 12.98
C GLY A 17 5.84 1.99 12.41
N ASP A 18 6.63 2.20 11.36
CA ASP A 18 6.73 3.52 10.71
C ASP A 18 5.49 3.82 9.86
N GLU A 19 4.54 4.56 10.44
CA GLU A 19 3.31 4.98 9.77
C GLU A 19 3.56 5.78 8.48
N LYS A 20 4.64 6.57 8.42
CA LYS A 20 4.98 7.33 7.20
C LYS A 20 5.42 6.40 6.08
N ALA A 21 6.01 5.25 6.41
CA ALA A 21 6.34 4.23 5.42
C ALA A 21 5.07 3.52 4.91
N VAL A 22 4.12 3.20 5.80
CA VAL A 22 2.80 2.65 5.42
C VAL A 22 2.08 3.60 4.46
N ILE A 23 1.99 4.88 4.79
CA ILE A 23 1.36 5.91 3.94
C ILE A 23 2.02 5.94 2.56
N GLN A 24 3.36 5.93 2.50
CA GLN A 24 4.07 5.92 1.22
C GLN A 24 3.80 4.67 0.37
N ILE A 25 3.69 3.50 0.99
CA ILE A 25 3.32 2.24 0.30
C ILE A 25 1.92 2.37 -0.29
N VAL A 26 0.94 2.78 0.52
CA VAL A 26 -0.46 2.97 0.09
C VAL A 26 -0.53 3.97 -1.06
N TYR A 27 0.13 5.12 -0.96
CA TYR A 27 0.15 6.12 -2.05
C TYR A 27 0.78 5.59 -3.34
N ARG A 28 1.88 4.83 -3.26
CA ARG A 28 2.53 4.25 -4.45
C ARG A 28 1.65 3.22 -5.15
N LEU A 29 0.86 2.46 -4.39
CA LEU A 29 -0.01 1.41 -4.93
C LEU A 29 -1.43 1.90 -5.24
N ASN A 30 -1.81 3.10 -4.77
CA ASN A 30 -3.11 3.70 -4.98
C ASN A 30 -3.57 3.73 -6.46
N PRO A 31 -2.72 4.03 -7.46
CA PRO A 31 -3.12 3.95 -8.86
C PRO A 31 -3.61 2.55 -9.28
N ALA A 32 -2.96 1.49 -8.78
CA ALA A 32 -3.38 0.11 -9.03
C ALA A 32 -4.67 -0.22 -8.28
N VAL A 33 -4.77 0.17 -7.00
CA VAL A 33 -6.00 0.01 -6.21
C VAL A 33 -7.19 0.65 -6.93
N LYS A 34 -7.10 1.93 -7.31
CA LYS A 34 -8.15 2.64 -8.06
C LYS A 34 -8.51 1.96 -9.38
N LYS A 35 -7.52 1.44 -10.12
CA LYS A 35 -7.74 0.73 -11.38
C LYS A 35 -8.60 -0.52 -11.15
N TYR A 36 -8.31 -1.32 -10.12
CA TYR A 36 -9.07 -2.52 -9.83
C TYR A 36 -10.42 -2.23 -9.19
N SER A 37 -10.53 -1.23 -8.31
CA SER A 37 -11.80 -0.77 -7.75
C SER A 37 -12.76 -0.27 -8.83
N ARG A 38 -12.27 0.38 -9.88
CA ARG A 38 -13.14 0.79 -11.01
C ARG A 38 -13.67 -0.38 -11.83
N ARG A 39 -12.92 -1.48 -11.89
CA ARG A 39 -13.28 -2.68 -12.65
C ARG A 39 -14.32 -3.55 -11.94
N SER A 40 -14.51 -3.39 -10.63
CA SER A 40 -15.44 -4.20 -9.85
C SER A 40 -16.91 -3.80 -10.02
N GLY A 41 -17.21 -2.61 -10.55
CA GLY A 41 -18.57 -2.04 -10.54
C GLY A 41 -19.03 -1.50 -9.19
N HIS A 42 -18.29 -1.79 -8.11
CA HIS A 42 -18.53 -1.37 -6.73
C HIS A 42 -17.30 -0.63 -6.19
N TYR A 43 -17.12 0.62 -6.65
CA TYR A 43 -15.85 1.34 -6.45
C TYR A 43 -15.52 1.58 -4.97
N ALA A 44 -16.49 2.04 -4.17
CA ALA A 44 -16.23 2.46 -2.80
C ALA A 44 -15.88 1.28 -1.89
N GLU A 45 -16.67 0.21 -1.96
CA GLU A 45 -16.50 -1.03 -1.22
C GLU A 45 -15.18 -1.69 -1.61
N CYS A 46 -14.96 -1.89 -2.91
CA CYS A 46 -13.74 -2.52 -3.40
C CYS A 46 -12.48 -1.69 -3.10
N TYR A 47 -12.56 -0.36 -3.14
CA TYR A 47 -11.45 0.51 -2.74
C TYR A 47 -11.11 0.32 -1.26
N SER A 48 -12.11 0.36 -0.38
CA SER A 48 -11.94 0.15 1.06
C SER A 48 -11.31 -1.22 1.35
N ASP A 49 -11.83 -2.27 0.72
CA ASP A 49 -11.36 -3.65 0.90
C ASP A 49 -9.92 -3.82 0.43
N LEU A 50 -9.57 -3.28 -0.74
CA LEU A 50 -8.22 -3.38 -1.29
C LEU A 50 -7.20 -2.57 -0.48
N VAL A 51 -7.57 -1.40 0.06
CA VAL A 51 -6.69 -0.63 0.96
C VAL A 51 -6.47 -1.40 2.26
N THR A 52 -7.54 -1.97 2.84
CA THR A 52 -7.45 -2.78 4.07
C THR A 52 -6.58 -4.01 3.86
N TRP A 53 -6.81 -4.75 2.77
CA TRP A 53 -6.00 -5.89 2.37
C TRP A 53 -4.54 -5.50 2.17
N LEU A 54 -4.27 -4.37 1.51
CA LEU A 54 -2.92 -3.87 1.29
C LEU A 54 -2.19 -3.61 2.62
N ILE A 55 -2.84 -2.91 3.56
CA ILE A 55 -2.24 -2.61 4.87
C ILE A 55 -1.95 -3.91 5.64
N GLY A 56 -2.91 -4.85 5.67
CA GLY A 56 -2.72 -6.14 6.32
C GLY A 56 -1.61 -6.99 5.69
N SER A 57 -1.41 -6.86 4.38
CA SER A 57 -0.39 -7.61 3.62
C SER A 57 1.04 -7.13 3.88
N ILE A 58 1.24 -5.91 4.37
CA ILE A 58 2.58 -5.36 4.65
C ILE A 58 3.34 -6.24 5.65
N ASN A 59 2.67 -6.72 6.70
CA ASN A 59 3.29 -7.56 7.73
C ASN A 59 3.70 -8.93 7.19
N GLN A 60 2.99 -9.43 6.17
CA GLN A 60 3.23 -10.75 5.56
C GLN A 60 4.25 -10.72 4.41
N TYR A 61 4.55 -9.53 3.86
CA TYR A 61 5.45 -9.41 2.72
C TYR A 61 6.88 -9.83 3.06
N PRO A 62 7.56 -10.71 2.29
CA PRO A 62 8.95 -11.06 2.54
C PRO A 62 9.84 -9.82 2.32
N ALA A 63 10.36 -9.30 3.43
CA ALA A 63 11.16 -8.09 3.50
C ALA A 63 12.54 -8.41 4.09
#